data_AF-A0A953WAJ2-F1
#
_entry.id   AF-A0A953WAJ2-F1
#
_cell.length_a   1.000
_cell.length_b   1.000
_cell.length_c   1.000
_cell.angle_alpha   90.00
_cell.angle_beta   90.00
_cell.angle_gamma   90.00
#
_symmetry.space_group_name_H-M   'P 1'
#
loop_
_entity.id
_entity.type
_entity.pdbx_description
1 polymer ?
#
loop_
_entity_poly.entity_id
_entity_poly.type
_entity_poly.pdbx_seq_one_letter_code
_entity_poly.pdbx_strand_id
1 'polypeptide(L)'
;YALLTMMVAQVTGYQPGDFVHTFGDAHLYSNHFEQAKTQLERDPRPLPFLKVGREVSELTDFTFEDFEIVGYEPHPHIKAPVAV
;
A
#
# COMPACT_ATOMS: atom_id res chain seq x y z
N TYR A 1 4.06 -1.57 4.16
CA TYR A 1 4.13 -1.58 5.64
C TYR A 1 2.86 -1.10 6.32
N ALA A 2 2.07 -0.18 5.74
CA ALA A 2 0.78 0.24 6.33
C ALA A 2 -0.16 -0.93 6.71
N LEU A 3 -0.29 -1.95 5.84
CA LEU A 3 -1.08 -3.15 6.16
C LEU A 3 -0.58 -3.86 7.43
N LEU A 4 0.74 -4.08 7.54
CA LEU A 4 1.33 -4.70 8.73
C LEU A 4 1.09 -3.85 9.98
N THR A 5 1.18 -2.52 9.89
CA THR A 5 0.83 -1.60 10.98
C THR A 5 -0.61 -1.81 11.44
N MET A 6 -1.55 -1.94 10.51
CA MET A 6 -2.97 -2.19 10.82
C MET A 6 -3.18 -3.57 11.45
N MET A 7 -2.54 -4.62 10.93
CA MET A 7 -2.60 -5.97 11.50
C MET A 7 -2.06 -6.00 12.95
N VAL A 8 -0.89 -5.38 13.19
CA VAL A 8 -0.29 -5.28 14.52
C VAL A 8 -1.19 -4.50 15.46
N ALA A 9 -1.73 -3.35 15.01
CA ALA A 9 -2.65 -2.56 15.82
C ALA A 9 -3.85 -3.38 16.27
N GLN A 10 -4.49 -4.14 15.37
CA GLN A 10 -5.64 -4.98 15.74
C GLN A 10 -5.28 -6.02 16.80
N VAL A 11 -4.27 -6.86 16.56
CA VAL A 11 -3.94 -7.98 17.49
C VAL A 11 -3.43 -7.50 18.85
N THR A 12 -2.96 -6.25 18.93
CA THR A 12 -2.52 -5.62 20.18
C THR A 12 -3.57 -4.71 20.82
N GLY A 13 -4.78 -4.62 20.26
CA GLY A 13 -5.87 -3.81 20.79
C GLY A 13 -5.69 -2.30 20.62
N TYR A 14 -4.86 -1.86 19.68
CA TYR A 14 -4.64 -0.46 19.33
C TYR A 14 -5.33 -0.07 18.02
N GLN A 15 -5.23 1.21 17.69
CA GLN A 15 -5.65 1.76 16.41
C GLN A 15 -4.42 2.15 15.57
N PRO A 16 -4.49 2.05 14.23
CA PRO A 16 -3.40 2.51 13.38
C PRO A 16 -3.20 4.03 13.53
N GLY A 17 -1.96 4.44 13.72
CA GLY A 17 -1.54 5.84 13.71
C GLY A 17 -0.84 6.21 12.40
N ASP A 18 0.24 6.98 12.52
CA ASP A 18 1.03 7.39 11.36
C ASP A 18 1.94 6.28 10.85
N PHE A 19 2.06 6.16 9.52
CA PHE A 19 3.08 5.37 8.87
C PHE A 19 4.19 6.29 8.33
N VAL A 20 5.37 6.25 8.95
CA VAL A 20 6.53 7.04 8.55
C VAL A 20 7.51 6.14 7.79
N HIS A 21 7.80 6.49 6.53
CA HIS A 21 8.75 5.76 5.69
C HIS A 21 9.96 6.64 5.38
N THR A 22 11.13 6.22 5.85
CA THR A 22 12.41 6.91 5.63
C THR A 22 13.22 6.13 4.61
N PHE A 23 13.80 6.83 3.64
CA PHE A 23 14.68 6.25 2.63
C PHE A 23 16.15 6.60 2.91
N GLY A 24 17.06 5.65 2.62
CA GLY A 24 18.49 5.91 2.54
C GLY A 24 18.86 6.35 1.12
N ASP A 25 19.10 5.37 0.25
CA ASP A 25 19.23 5.61 -1.20
C ASP A 25 17.84 5.47 -1.86
N ALA A 26 17.30 6.61 -2.30
CA ALA A 26 16.10 6.66 -3.13
C ALA A 26 16.52 6.98 -4.57
N HIS A 27 16.38 6.00 -5.47
CA HIS A 27 16.76 6.11 -6.87
C HIS A 27 15.67 5.62 -7.82
N LEU A 28 15.82 6.00 -9.09
CA LEU A 28 14.94 5.62 -10.19
C LEU A 28 15.76 4.91 -11.27
N TYR A 29 15.35 3.70 -11.66
CA TYR A 29 16.00 2.99 -12.76
C TYR A 29 15.78 3.72 -14.08
N SER A 30 16.82 3.76 -14.92
CA SER A 30 16.79 4.47 -16.20
C SER A 30 15.72 3.92 -17.16
N ASN A 31 15.42 2.62 -17.09
CA ASN A 31 14.35 1.98 -17.88
C ASN A 31 12.92 2.31 -17.37
N HIS A 32 12.77 3.13 -16.31
CA HIS A 32 11.48 3.57 -15.75
C HIS A 32 11.18 5.05 -15.97
N PHE A 33 12.03 5.80 -16.70
CA PHE A 33 11.86 7.25 -16.85
C PHE A 33 10.56 7.64 -17.56
N GLU A 34 10.17 6.94 -18.62
CA GLU A 34 8.93 7.25 -19.33
C GLU A 34 7.68 6.88 -18.50
N GLN A 35 7.73 5.79 -17.73
CA GLN A 35 6.67 5.39 -16.81
C GLN A 35 6.49 6.41 -15.68
N ALA A 36 7.58 6.90 -15.11
CA ALA A 36 7.56 7.92 -14.06
C ALA A 36 6.97 9.24 -14.59
N LYS A 37 7.39 9.71 -15.78
CA LYS A 37 6.81 10.90 -16.41
C LYS A 37 5.30 10.76 -16.63
N THR A 38 4.88 9.63 -17.22
CA THR A 38 3.46 9.33 -17.44
C THR A 38 2.66 9.30 -16.14
N GLN A 39 3.25 8.80 -15.05
CA GLN A 39 2.60 8.78 -13.74
C GLN A 39 2.47 10.18 -13.13
N LEU A 40 3.48 11.05 -13.31
CA LEU A 40 3.50 12.42 -12.79
C LEU A 40 2.52 13.36 -13.50
N GLU A 41 2.07 13.02 -14.70
CA GLU A 41 1.01 13.75 -15.44
C GLU A 41 -0.40 13.50 -14.90
N ARG A 42 -0.57 12.55 -13.97
CA ARG A 42 -1.89 12.14 -13.45
C ARG A 42 -2.23 12.89 -12.17
N ASP A 43 -3.43 13.49 -12.12
CA ASP A 43 -3.96 14.04 -10.88
C ASP A 43 -4.24 12.93 -9.85
N PRO A 44 -3.84 13.09 -8.58
CA PRO A 44 -4.21 12.18 -7.51
C PRO A 44 -5.73 12.08 -7.35
N ARG A 45 -6.22 10.86 -7.15
CA ARG A 45 -7.62 10.59 -6.78
C ARG A 45 -7.73 10.39 -5.27
N PRO A 46 -8.95 10.44 -4.70
CA PRO A 46 -9.15 10.13 -3.29
C PRO A 46 -8.51 8.80 -2.91
N LEU A 47 -7.92 8.74 -1.71
CA LEU A 47 -7.32 7.53 -1.19
C LEU A 47 -8.42 6.49 -0.89
N PRO A 48 -8.15 5.20 -1.14
CA PRO A 48 -9.06 4.14 -0.71
C PRO A 48 -9.03 3.99 0.81
N PHE A 49 -9.99 3.23 1.33
CA PHE A 49 -10.00 2.77 2.71
C PHE A 49 -9.74 1.27 2.77
N LEU A 50 -8.82 0.84 3.64
CA LEU A 50 -8.61 -0.58 3.92
C LEU A 50 -9.41 -0.97 5.15
N LYS A 51 -10.38 -1.87 4.98
CA LYS A 51 -11.17 -2.45 6.05
C LYS A 51 -10.61 -3.81 6.42
N VAL A 52 -10.47 -4.07 7.72
CA VAL A 52 -10.12 -5.38 8.27
C VAL A 52 -11.39 -5.95 8.89
N GLY A 53 -11.95 -7.00 8.28
CA GLY A 53 -13.29 -7.49 8.57
C GLY A 53 -13.37 -8.44 9.77
N ARG A 54 -12.28 -9.16 10.06
CA ARG A 54 -12.22 -10.17 11.13
C ARG A 54 -11.20 -9.77 12.19
N GLU A 55 -11.64 -9.81 13.43
CA GLU A 55 -10.74 -9.74 14.59
C GLU A 55 -10.09 -11.11 14.82
N VAL A 56 -8.77 -11.10 14.96
CA VAL A 56 -7.93 -12.28 15.19
C VAL A 56 -6.96 -12.02 16.34
N SER A 57 -6.49 -13.10 16.96
CA SER A 57 -5.59 -13.03 18.13
C SER A 57 -4.11 -13.10 17.76
N GLU A 58 -3.76 -13.79 16.68
CA GLU A 58 -2.37 -13.93 16.22
C GLU A 58 -2.18 -13.32 14.83
N LEU A 59 -1.01 -12.73 14.57
CA LEU A 59 -0.70 -12.13 13.24
C LEU A 59 -0.78 -13.14 12.09
N THR A 60 -0.51 -14.41 12.37
CA THR A 60 -0.54 -15.50 11.38
C THR A 60 -1.94 -16.00 11.05
N ASP A 61 -2.95 -15.58 11.83
CA ASP A 61 -4.32 -16.04 11.62
C ASP A 61 -5.02 -15.30 10.48
N PHE A 62 -4.52 -14.13 10.07
CA PHE A 62 -5.11 -13.35 8.98
C PHE A 62 -5.06 -14.11 7.64
N THR A 63 -6.17 -14.08 6.90
CA THR A 63 -6.26 -14.57 5.53
C THR A 63 -6.53 -13.43 4.56
N PHE A 64 -6.44 -13.69 3.26
CA PHE A 64 -6.67 -12.69 2.22
C PHE A 64 -8.09 -12.10 2.31
N GLU A 65 -9.08 -12.93 2.63
CA GLU A 65 -10.50 -12.58 2.69
C GLU A 65 -10.84 -11.66 3.87
N ASP A 66 -9.94 -11.52 4.85
CA ASP A 66 -10.13 -10.61 5.98
C ASP A 66 -9.95 -9.13 5.58
N PHE A 67 -9.41 -8.86 4.38
CA PHE A 67 -9.06 -7.52 3.92
C PHE A 67 -9.93 -7.08 2.75
N GLU A 68 -10.56 -5.92 2.89
CA GLU A 68 -11.38 -5.30 1.86
C GLU A 68 -10.84 -3.89 1.56
N ILE A 69 -10.51 -3.62 0.30
CA ILE A 69 -10.14 -2.28 -0.16
C ILE A 69 -11.38 -1.59 -0.73
N VAL A 70 -11.90 -0.61 -0.01
CA VAL A 70 -13.12 0.14 -0.36
C VAL A 70 -12.75 1.44 -1.06
N GLY A 71 -13.43 1.74 -2.18
CA GLY A 71 -13.25 3.01 -2.90
C GLY A 71 -11.93 3.12 -3.68
N TYR A 72 -11.34 1.99 -4.09
CA TYR A 72 -10.11 2.01 -4.89
C TYR A 72 -10.40 2.28 -6.37
N GLU A 73 -10.15 3.52 -6.78
CA GLU A 73 -10.35 3.98 -8.16
C GLU A 73 -9.02 4.42 -8.80
N PRO A 74 -8.07 3.52 -9.07
CA PRO A 74 -6.78 3.89 -9.61
C PRO A 74 -6.87 4.34 -11.08
N HIS A 75 -5.85 5.10 -11.52
CA HIS A 75 -5.60 5.26 -12.95
C HIS A 75 -5.15 3.94 -13.59
N PRO A 76 -5.24 3.79 -14.94
CA PRO A 76 -4.83 2.56 -15.62
C PRO A 76 -3.39 2.15 -15.31
N HIS A 77 -3.16 0.83 -15.24
CA HIS A 77 -1.85 0.25 -14.93
C HIS A 77 -0.77 0.75 -15.92
N ILE A 78 0.39 1.13 -15.38
CA ILE A 78 1.61 1.44 -16.16
C ILE A 78 2.58 0.28 -15.96
N LYS A 79 2.95 -0.39 -17.04
CA LYS A 79 3.89 -1.51 -16.99
C LYS A 79 5.34 -1.01 -16.90
N ALA A 80 6.03 -1.36 -15.82
CA ALA A 80 7.45 -1.09 -15.61
C ALA A 80 8.20 -2.41 -15.37
N PRO A 81 9.21 -2.77 -16.19
CA PRO A 81 9.94 -4.04 -16.04
C PRO A 81 10.92 -3.98 -14.87
N VAL A 82 11.02 -5.05 -14.07
CA VAL A 82 12.04 -5.14 -13.02
C VAL A 82 13.43 -5.13 -13.67
N ALA A 83 14.34 -4.29 -13.16
CA ALA A 83 15.74 -4.32 -13.57
C ALA A 83 16.42 -5.57 -12.97
N VAL A 84 17.18 -6.29 -13.79
CA VAL A 84 17.98 -7.46 -13.38
C VAL A 84 19.37 -7.00 -12.94
#